data_AF-A0A429Z9T4-F1
#
_entry.id   AF-A0A429Z9T4-F1
#
_cell.length_a   1.000
_cell.length_b   1.000
_cell.length_c   1.000
_cell.angle_alpha   90.00
_cell.angle_beta   90.00
_cell.angle_gamma   90.00
#
_symmetry.space_group_name_H-M   'P 1'
#
loop_
_entity.id
_entity.type
_entity.pdbx_description
1 polymer ?
#
loop_
_entity_poly.entity_id
_entity_poly.type
_entity_poly.pdbx_seq_one_letter_code
_entity_poly.pdbx_strand_id
1 'polypeptide(L)'
;MSPIERKKCHSIIHTAAVSAGAIGAGMAQLPVPDSVALVPIQTTMIVALAKVFDKKMDRGAAKALATQYLAQEAGQFISRFFIGKIPVAGNIINSTTAASITEAYGWLMAKEFAEDKYKHLTD
;
A
#
# COMPACT_ATOMS: atom_id res chain seq x y z
N MET A 1 19.29 2.40 -5.24
CA MET A 1 18.94 2.34 -3.81
C MET A 1 20.11 1.73 -3.07
N SER A 2 20.62 2.42 -2.05
CA SER A 2 21.69 1.91 -1.18
C SER A 2 21.19 0.81 -0.22
N PRO A 3 22.08 -0.01 0.36
CA PRO A 3 21.70 -1.02 1.35
C PRO A 3 20.98 -0.43 2.57
N ILE A 4 21.38 0.77 3.01
CA ILE A 4 20.78 1.46 4.15
C ILE A 4 19.35 1.92 3.83
N GLU A 5 19.14 2.51 2.65
CA GLU A 5 17.80 2.90 2.19
C GLU A 5 16.89 1.69 2.06
N ARG A 6 17.39 0.57 1.50
CA ARG A 6 16.63 -0.68 1.38
C ARG A 6 16.20 -1.22 2.74
N LYS A 7 17.09 -1.21 3.74
CA LYS A 7 16.78 -1.65 5.11
C LYS A 7 15.71 -0.78 5.77
N LYS A 8 15.80 0.55 5.61
CA LYS A 8 14.79 1.49 6.12
C LYS A 8 13.43 1.27 5.45
N CYS A 9 13.41 1.15 4.12
CA CYS A 9 12.19 0.88 3.36
C CYS A 9 11.53 -0.43 3.81
N HIS A 10 12.30 -1.52 3.88
CA HIS A 10 11.79 -2.82 4.33
C HIS A 10 11.11 -2.71 5.71
N SER A 11 11.74 -2.03 6.67
CA SER A 11 11.14 -1.87 8.00
C SER A 11 9.81 -1.11 7.94
N ILE A 12 9.75 -0.01 7.20
CA ILE A 12 8.53 0.81 7.05
C ILE A 12 7.41 0.00 6.39
N ILE A 13 7.73 -0.67 5.27
CA ILE A 13 6.79 -1.45 4.47
C ILE A 13 6.26 -2.63 5.27
N HIS A 14 7.14 -3.38 5.92
CA HIS A 14 6.76 -4.56 6.69
C HIS A 14 5.88 -4.20 7.90
N THR A 15 6.19 -3.12 8.63
CA THR A 15 5.33 -2.65 9.73
C THR A 15 3.95 -2.21 9.24
N ALA A 16 3.88 -1.51 8.11
CA ALA A 16 2.61 -1.13 7.50
C ALA A 16 1.81 -2.36 7.07
N ALA A 17 2.46 -3.35 6.47
CA ALA A 17 1.83 -4.59 6.03
C ALA A 17 1.30 -5.44 7.19
N VAL A 18 2.07 -5.57 8.28
CA VAL A 18 1.61 -6.24 9.52
C VAL A 18 0.37 -5.52 10.06
N SER A 19 0.38 -4.19 10.09
CA SER A 19 -0.76 -3.38 10.55
C SER A 19 -1.99 -3.57 9.65
N ALA A 20 -1.81 -3.56 8.33
CA ALA A 20 -2.87 -3.80 7.36
C ALA A 20 -3.44 -5.23 7.47
N GLY A 21 -2.58 -6.22 7.64
CA GLY A 21 -2.99 -7.61 7.87
C GLY A 21 -3.79 -7.80 9.16
N ALA A 22 -3.41 -7.10 10.23
CA ALA A 22 -4.16 -7.10 11.48
C ALA A 22 -5.57 -6.50 11.32
N ILE A 23 -5.71 -5.41 10.57
CA ILE A 23 -7.02 -4.83 10.23
C ILE A 23 -7.84 -5.82 9.40
N GLY A 24 -7.26 -6.41 8.34
CA GLY A 24 -7.95 -7.38 7.50
C GLY A 24 -8.40 -8.63 8.27
N ALA A 25 -7.62 -9.11 9.24
CA ALA A 25 -8.01 -10.21 10.12
C ALA A 25 -9.25 -9.88 10.96
N GLY A 26 -9.33 -8.65 11.48
CA GLY A 26 -10.43 -8.19 12.33
C GLY A 26 -11.68 -7.77 11.56
N MET A 27 -11.53 -7.42 10.27
CA MET A 27 -12.62 -6.95 9.41
C MET A 27 -13.17 -8.00 8.44
N ALA A 28 -12.58 -9.21 8.38
CA ALA A 28 -12.92 -10.28 7.43
C ALA A 28 -14.42 -10.69 7.37
N GLN A 29 -15.22 -10.30 8.37
CA GLN A 29 -16.66 -10.62 8.47
C GLN A 29 -17.59 -9.51 7.98
N LEU A 30 -17.08 -8.31 7.69
CA LEU A 30 -17.90 -7.16 7.34
C LEU A 30 -17.94 -6.96 5.81
N PRO A 31 -19.11 -6.66 5.22
CA PRO A 31 -19.21 -6.26 3.81
C PRO A 31 -18.78 -4.80 3.63
N VAL A 32 -17.67 -4.41 4.23
CA VAL A 32 -17.10 -3.07 4.16
C VAL A 32 -15.88 -3.15 3.24
N PRO A 33 -15.71 -2.23 2.28
CA PRO A 33 -14.48 -2.14 1.53
C PRO A 33 -13.33 -1.82 2.51
N ASP A 34 -12.49 -2.82 2.81
CA ASP A 34 -11.32 -2.69 3.69
C ASP A 34 -10.40 -1.50 3.30
N SER A 35 -10.53 -1.02 2.06
CA SER A 35 -9.82 0.12 1.50
C SER A 35 -9.92 1.39 2.36
N VAL A 36 -11.07 1.71 2.98
CA VAL A 36 -11.21 2.98 3.73
C VAL A 36 -10.37 2.97 5.01
N ALA A 37 -10.31 1.83 5.70
CA ALA A 37 -9.54 1.66 6.93
C ALA A 37 -8.01 1.66 6.67
N LEU A 38 -7.59 1.30 5.45
CA LEU A 38 -6.17 1.23 5.07
C LEU A 38 -5.56 2.58 4.68
N VAL A 39 -6.37 3.59 4.33
CA VAL A 39 -5.88 4.91 3.88
C VAL A 39 -4.86 5.52 4.86
N PRO A 40 -5.08 5.56 6.19
CA PRO A 40 -4.11 6.15 7.12
C PRO A 40 -2.78 5.40 7.18
N ILE A 41 -2.80 4.05 7.09
CA ILE A 41 -1.60 3.20 7.07
C ILE A 41 -0.80 3.49 5.80
N GLN A 42 -1.46 3.44 4.64
CA GLN A 42 -0.83 3.70 3.35
C GLN A 42 -0.26 5.12 3.26
N THR A 43 -1.02 6.12 3.73
CA THR A 43 -0.56 7.52 3.76
C THR A 43 0.72 7.67 4.60
N THR A 44 0.74 7.07 5.80
CA THR A 44 1.90 7.17 6.70
C THR A 44 3.12 6.45 6.13
N MET A 45 2.90 5.28 5.52
CA MET A 45 3.93 4.52 4.82
C MET A 45 4.56 5.34 3.69
N ILE A 46 3.75 5.94 2.81
CA ILE A 46 4.22 6.75 1.68
C ILE A 46 5.06 7.94 2.17
N VAL A 47 4.58 8.68 3.18
CA VAL A 47 5.32 9.81 3.76
C VAL A 47 6.66 9.34 4.34
N ALA A 48 6.67 8.20 5.05
CA ALA A 48 7.90 7.67 5.64
C ALA A 48 8.89 7.20 4.56
N LEU A 49 8.42 6.57 3.48
CA LEU A 49 9.25 6.17 2.34
C LEU A 49 9.85 7.38 1.63
N ALA A 50 9.05 8.43 1.37
CA ALA A 50 9.55 9.66 0.75
C ALA A 50 10.72 10.28 1.53
N LYS A 51 10.65 10.25 2.87
CA LYS A 51 11.72 10.73 3.75
C LYS A 51 13.01 9.90 3.65
N VAL A 52 12.94 8.62 3.32
CA VAL A 52 14.15 7.78 3.11
C VAL A 52 14.95 8.27 1.90
N PHE A 53 14.29 8.87 0.92
CA PHE A 53 14.88 9.36 -0.32
C PHE A 53 14.96 10.89 -0.38
N ASP A 54 14.88 11.56 0.77
CA ASP A 54 15.00 13.03 0.90
C ASP A 54 13.97 13.81 0.08
N LYS A 55 12.79 13.23 -0.19
CA LYS A 55 11.72 13.86 -0.96
C LYS A 55 10.76 14.64 -0.07
N LYS A 56 10.35 15.81 -0.55
CA LYS A 56 9.26 16.59 0.04
C LYS A 56 7.93 15.95 -0.39
N MET A 57 7.29 15.27 0.55
CA MET A 57 5.95 14.70 0.38
C MET A 57 5.08 15.18 1.53
N ASP A 58 4.04 15.95 1.22
CA ASP A 58 3.04 16.33 2.20
C ASP A 58 2.00 15.21 2.41
N ARG A 59 1.27 15.29 3.52
CA ARG A 59 0.26 14.29 3.88
C ARG A 59 -0.92 14.26 2.90
N GLY A 60 -1.27 15.38 2.28
CA GLY A 60 -2.35 15.46 1.30
C GLY A 60 -2.00 14.71 0.03
N ALA A 61 -0.82 14.95 -0.54
CA ALA A 61 -0.30 14.22 -1.69
C ALA A 61 -0.16 12.72 -1.41
N ALA A 62 0.41 12.35 -0.26
CA ALA A 62 0.51 10.94 0.15
C ALA A 62 -0.88 10.28 0.33
N LYS A 63 -1.85 11.02 0.89
CA LYS A 63 -3.22 10.54 1.03
C LYS A 63 -3.89 10.35 -0.33
N ALA A 64 -3.68 11.27 -1.27
CA ALA A 64 -4.19 11.16 -2.62
C ALA A 64 -3.66 9.89 -3.31
N LEU A 65 -2.35 9.65 -3.27
CA LEU A 65 -1.72 8.41 -3.78
C LEU A 65 -2.32 7.15 -3.14
N ALA A 66 -2.42 7.15 -1.80
CA ALA A 66 -3.03 6.04 -1.07
C ALA A 66 -4.48 5.78 -1.51
N THR A 67 -5.31 6.82 -1.57
CA THR A 67 -6.72 6.69 -1.97
C THR A 67 -6.89 6.26 -3.42
N GLN A 68 -6.03 6.75 -4.32
CA GLN A 68 -6.06 6.36 -5.73
C GLN A 68 -5.73 4.88 -5.90
N TYR A 69 -4.67 4.39 -5.25
CA TYR A 69 -4.28 2.99 -5.31
C TYR A 69 -5.40 2.08 -4.76
N LEU A 70 -5.95 2.43 -3.61
CA LEU A 70 -7.03 1.68 -2.97
C LEU A 70 -8.33 1.70 -3.80
N ALA A 71 -8.63 2.79 -4.50
CA ALA A 71 -9.75 2.87 -5.43
C ALA A 71 -9.55 1.95 -6.66
N GLN A 72 -8.33 1.84 -7.18
CA GLN A 72 -8.00 0.92 -8.27
C GLN A 72 -8.18 -0.55 -7.84
N GLU A 73 -7.67 -0.92 -6.67
CA GLU A 73 -7.84 -2.26 -6.11
C GLU A 73 -9.33 -2.58 -5.87
N ALA A 74 -10.09 -1.63 -5.31
CA ALA A 74 -11.53 -1.78 -5.15
C ALA A 74 -12.26 -1.95 -6.50
N GLY A 75 -11.88 -1.19 -7.54
CA GLY A 75 -12.43 -1.32 -8.88
C GLY A 75 -12.12 -2.68 -9.52
N GLN A 76 -10.90 -3.20 -9.36
CA GLN A 76 -10.53 -4.54 -9.82
C GLN A 76 -11.33 -5.62 -9.09
N PHE A 77 -11.53 -5.47 -7.79
CA PHE A 77 -12.35 -6.38 -7.00
C PHE A 77 -13.81 -6.40 -7.48
N ILE A 78 -14.43 -5.23 -7.60
CA ILE A 78 -15.78 -5.07 -8.12
C ILE A 78 -15.91 -5.69 -9.51
N SER A 79 -14.95 -5.42 -10.41
CA SER A 79 -14.91 -6.00 -11.75
C SER A 79 -14.84 -7.54 -11.71
N ARG A 80 -13.96 -8.11 -10.89
CA ARG A 80 -13.85 -9.57 -10.71
C ARG A 80 -15.16 -10.19 -10.19
N PHE A 81 -15.85 -9.51 -9.27
CA PHE A 81 -17.15 -9.93 -8.74
C PHE A 81 -18.23 -9.96 -9.83
N PHE A 82 -18.40 -8.85 -10.58
CA PHE A 82 -19.41 -8.74 -11.62
C PHE A 82 -19.16 -9.67 -12.83
N ILE A 83 -17.90 -10.02 -13.11
CA ILE A 83 -17.53 -10.97 -14.17
C ILE A 83 -17.66 -12.44 -13.68
N GLY A 84 -18.16 -12.68 -12.46
CA GLY A 84 -18.40 -14.03 -11.93
C GLY A 84 -17.12 -14.84 -11.68
N LYS A 85 -15.96 -14.19 -11.67
CA LYS A 85 -14.65 -14.82 -11.40
C LYS A 85 -14.34 -14.92 -9.91
N ILE A 86 -15.25 -14.47 -9.05
CA ILE A 86 -15.15 -14.62 -7.60
C ILE A 86 -16.07 -15.76 -7.17
N PRO A 87 -15.54 -16.87 -6.63
CA PRO A 87 -16.40 -17.82 -5.94
C PRO A 87 -17.11 -17.08 -4.79
N VAL A 88 -18.44 -17.11 -4.77
CA VAL A 88 -19.27 -16.58 -3.67
C VAL A 88 -19.12 -17.51 -2.46
N ALA A 89 -17.91 -17.53 -1.90
CA ALA A 89 -17.48 -18.38 -0.80
C ALA A 89 -16.82 -17.51 0.27
N GLY A 90 -17.65 -16.81 1.05
CA GLY A 90 -17.47 -16.56 2.49
C GLY A 90 -16.23 -15.86 3.07
N ASN A 91 -15.14 -15.57 2.37
CA ASN A 91 -13.90 -15.03 2.98
C ASN A 91 -13.11 -14.16 2.00
N ILE A 92 -13.62 -12.99 1.67
CA ILE A 92 -12.96 -12.11 0.70
C ILE A 92 -12.11 -11.10 1.48
N ILE A 93 -10.78 -11.18 1.26
CA ILE A 93 -9.68 -10.48 1.95
C ILE A 93 -9.29 -11.18 3.26
N ASN A 94 -8.50 -12.25 3.15
CA ASN A 94 -7.76 -12.72 4.32
C ASN A 94 -6.73 -11.65 4.72
N SER A 95 -6.32 -11.64 5.98
CA SER A 95 -5.23 -10.81 6.51
C SER A 95 -3.96 -10.88 5.66
N THR A 96 -3.67 -12.03 5.07
CA THR A 96 -2.55 -12.24 4.14
C THR A 96 -2.66 -11.36 2.89
N THR A 97 -3.86 -11.09 2.39
CA THR A 97 -4.13 -10.30 1.19
C THR A 97 -3.90 -8.81 1.47
N ALA A 98 -4.44 -8.27 2.57
CA ALA A 98 -4.21 -6.88 2.95
C ALA A 98 -2.72 -6.59 3.25
N ALA A 99 -2.04 -7.52 3.93
CA ALA A 99 -0.59 -7.43 4.15
C ALA A 99 0.20 -7.47 2.83
N SER A 100 -0.12 -8.42 1.94
CA SER A 100 0.57 -8.60 0.66
C SER A 100 0.40 -7.38 -0.26
N ILE A 101 -0.82 -6.83 -0.34
CA ILE A 101 -1.11 -5.61 -1.11
C ILE A 101 -0.27 -4.44 -0.55
N THR A 102 -0.21 -4.29 0.77
CA THR A 102 0.56 -3.23 1.41
C THR A 102 2.06 -3.38 1.19
N GLU A 103 2.60 -4.60 1.26
CA GLU A 103 4.01 -4.83 0.94
C GLU A 103 4.32 -4.51 -0.52
N ALA A 104 3.53 -5.03 -1.46
CA ALA A 104 3.73 -4.82 -2.89
C ALA A 104 3.70 -3.33 -3.25
N TYR A 105 2.67 -2.61 -2.77
CA TYR A 105 2.54 -1.18 -3.01
C TYR A 105 3.66 -0.37 -2.34
N GLY A 106 4.05 -0.72 -1.12
CA GLY A 106 5.18 -0.09 -0.45
C GLY A 106 6.49 -0.22 -1.22
N TRP A 107 6.76 -1.40 -1.79
CA TRP A 107 7.94 -1.62 -2.64
C TRP A 107 7.88 -0.87 -3.97
N LEU A 108 6.69 -0.74 -4.57
CA LEU A 108 6.47 0.10 -5.76
C LEU A 108 6.85 1.55 -5.47
N MET A 109 6.30 2.14 -4.40
CA MET A 109 6.61 3.53 -4.03
C MET A 109 8.08 3.74 -3.67
N ALA A 110 8.70 2.79 -2.96
CA ALA A 110 10.12 2.85 -2.64
C ALA A 110 10.99 2.84 -3.91
N LYS A 111 10.60 2.07 -4.93
CA LYS A 111 11.30 2.05 -6.23
C LYS A 111 11.13 3.37 -6.97
N GLU A 112 9.91 3.91 -7.06
CA GLU A 112 9.64 5.20 -7.71
C GLU A 112 10.46 6.33 -7.06
N PHE A 113 10.46 6.42 -5.72
CA PHE A 113 11.22 7.43 -5.02
C PHE A 113 12.74 7.25 -5.17
N ALA A 114 13.23 6.01 -5.20
CA ALA A 114 14.62 5.75 -5.47
C ALA A 114 15.00 6.21 -6.88
N GLU A 115 14.26 5.81 -7.91
CA GLU A 115 14.53 6.19 -9.31
C GLU A 115 14.56 7.70 -9.48
N ASP A 116 13.59 8.41 -8.92
CA ASP A 116 13.53 9.87 -8.98
C ASP A 116 14.71 10.53 -8.24
N LYS A 117 15.20 9.95 -7.12
CA LYS A 117 16.42 10.44 -6.45
C LYS A 117 17.67 10.29 -7.35
N TYR A 118 17.80 9.20 -8.09
CA TYR A 118 19.01 8.93 -8.89
C TYR A 118 18.98 9.60 -10.26
N LYS A 119 17.81 9.85 -10.85
CA LYS A 119 17.70 10.65 -12.09
C LYS A 119 18.26 12.06 -11.88
N HIS A 120 17.93 12.71 -10.77
CA HIS A 120 18.44 14.03 -10.42
C HIS A 120 19.92 14.08 -10.02
N LEU A 121 20.62 12.95 -9.97
CA LEU A 121 22.08 12.88 -9.72
C LEU A 121 22.87 12.67 -11.02
N THR A 122 22.20 12.37 -12.14
CA THR A 122 22.81 12.15 -13.45
C THR A 122 22.60 13.31 -14.44
N ASP A 123 21.87 14.34 -14.02
CA ASP A 123 21.72 15.64 -14.72
C ASP A 123 22.67 16.68 -14.11
#